data_AF-A0A914L073-F1
#
_entry.id   AF-A0A914L073-F1
#
_cell.length_a   1.000
_cell.length_b   1.000
_cell.length_c   1.000
_cell.angle_alpha   90.00
_cell.angle_beta   90.00
_cell.angle_gamma   90.00
#
_symmetry.space_group_name_H-M   'P 1'
#
loop_
_entity.id
_entity.type
_entity.pdbx_description
1 polymer ?
#
loop_
_entity_poly.entity_id
_entity_poly.type
_entity_poly.pdbx_seq_one_letter_code
_entity_poly.pdbx_strand_id
1 'polypeptide(L)'
;MVHGQKPTTSSGNLKAPAIETYLEWIYKAWDSLSKDLIVKSFVACGMTNDTDGKLDDQIHVFKPAGAIPNGLTLLQHRRNETALEELNFEVDVEEYDSDFSIELNIDLNI
;
A
#
# COMPACT_ATOMS: atom_id res chain seq x y z
N MET A 1 -15.15 -37.93 7.21
CA MET A 1 -13.89 -37.28 7.63
C MET A 1 -12.76 -38.13 7.08
N VAL A 2 -12.07 -37.69 6.02
CA VAL A 2 -10.95 -38.46 5.44
C VAL A 2 -9.66 -37.95 6.08
N HIS A 3 -9.10 -38.71 7.01
CA HIS A 3 -7.76 -38.45 7.54
C HIS A 3 -6.74 -38.95 6.51
N GLY A 4 -6.35 -38.07 5.58
CA GLY A 4 -5.24 -38.33 4.65
C GLY A 4 -3.92 -38.42 5.42
N GLN A 5 -3.11 -39.43 5.12
CA GLN A 5 -1.76 -39.56 5.68
C GLN A 5 -0.98 -38.26 5.44
N LYS A 6 -0.46 -37.65 6.51
CA LYS A 6 0.35 -36.43 6.40
C LYS A 6 1.81 -36.83 6.21
N PRO A 7 2.43 -36.53 5.06
CA PRO A 7 3.83 -36.87 4.84
C PRO A 7 4.73 -36.14 5.84
N THR A 8 5.77 -36.82 6.32
CA THR A 8 6.78 -36.25 7.22
C THR A 8 8.09 -36.03 6.49
N THR A 9 8.90 -35.08 6.98
CA THR A 9 10.30 -34.91 6.56
C THR A 9 11.15 -36.03 7.16
N SER A 10 12.38 -36.20 6.66
CA SER A 10 13.35 -37.15 7.23
C SER A 10 13.64 -36.92 8.72
N SER A 11 13.46 -35.69 9.20
CA SER A 11 13.58 -35.31 10.62
C SER A 11 12.30 -35.50 11.44
N GLY A 12 11.23 -36.04 10.84
CA GLY A 12 9.96 -36.32 11.52
C GLY A 12 8.96 -35.15 11.61
N ASN A 13 9.29 -33.98 11.03
CA ASN A 13 8.37 -32.84 10.98
C ASN A 13 7.29 -33.05 9.92
N LEU A 14 6.12 -32.42 10.06
CA LEU A 14 5.11 -32.42 8.98
C LEU A 14 5.68 -31.75 7.73
N LYS A 15 5.58 -32.42 6.59
CA LYS A 15 5.96 -31.85 5.30
C LYS A 15 4.90 -30.82 4.90
N ALA A 16 5.34 -29.69 4.36
CA ALA A 16 4.44 -28.76 3.71
C ALA A 16 3.69 -29.47 2.56
N PRO A 17 2.40 -29.17 2.37
CA PRO A 17 1.68 -29.53 1.15
C PRO A 17 2.46 -29.15 -0.12
N ALA A 18 2.21 -29.87 -1.21
CA ALA A 18 2.77 -29.49 -2.51
C ALA A 18 2.18 -28.15 -2.96
N ILE A 19 2.90 -27.41 -3.81
CA ILE A 19 2.45 -26.09 -4.28
C ILE A 19 1.10 -26.19 -5.00
N GLU A 20 0.86 -27.27 -5.73
CA GLU A 20 -0.38 -27.56 -6.42
C GLU A 20 -1.56 -27.66 -5.44
N THR A 21 -1.32 -28.22 -4.26
CA THR A 21 -2.33 -28.30 -3.20
C THR A 21 -2.67 -26.92 -2.66
N TYR A 22 -1.68 -26.05 -2.45
CA TYR A 22 -1.92 -24.66 -2.05
C TYR A 22 -2.70 -23.90 -3.12
N LEU A 23 -2.32 -24.04 -4.39
CA LEU A 23 -3.01 -23.38 -5.51
C LEU A 23 -4.46 -23.82 -5.63
N GLU A 24 -4.75 -25.11 -5.44
CA GLU A 24 -6.13 -25.62 -5.43
C GLU A 24 -6.95 -25.02 -4.29
N TRP A 25 -6.39 -24.88 -3.08
CA TRP A 25 -7.06 -24.26 -1.95
C TRP A 25 -7.35 -22.77 -2.19
N ILE A 26 -6.38 -22.04 -2.73
CA ILE A 26 -6.53 -20.62 -3.07
C ILE A 26 -7.61 -20.47 -4.15
N TYR A 27 -7.55 -21.28 -5.21
CA TYR A 27 -8.55 -21.26 -6.28
C TYR A 27 -9.95 -21.50 -5.74
N LYS A 28 -10.16 -22.58 -4.96
CA LYS A 28 -11.47 -22.91 -4.39
C LYS A 28 -11.99 -21.82 -3.44
N ALA A 29 -11.11 -21.20 -2.66
CA ALA A 29 -11.50 -20.11 -1.78
C ALA A 29 -12.00 -18.91 -2.59
N TRP A 30 -11.28 -18.54 -3.66
CA TRP A 30 -11.61 -17.39 -4.50
C TRP A 30 -12.81 -17.63 -5.41
N ASP A 31 -13.01 -18.86 -5.90
CA ASP A 31 -14.15 -19.26 -6.75
C ASP A 31 -15.50 -19.05 -6.03
N SER A 32 -15.51 -19.12 -4.70
CA SER A 32 -16.69 -18.84 -3.88
C SER A 32 -17.02 -17.35 -3.73
N LEU A 33 -16.13 -16.45 -4.13
CA LEU A 33 -16.24 -15.00 -3.93
C LEU A 33 -16.48 -14.29 -5.26
N SER A 34 -17.22 -13.18 -5.22
CA SER A 34 -17.34 -12.34 -6.41
C SER A 34 -16.02 -11.64 -6.71
N LYS A 35 -15.72 -11.44 -8.01
CA LYS A 35 -14.56 -10.66 -8.46
C LYS A 35 -14.52 -9.27 -7.81
N ASP A 36 -15.68 -8.62 -7.69
CA ASP A 36 -15.81 -7.30 -7.07
C ASP A 36 -15.39 -7.32 -5.59
N LEU A 37 -15.80 -8.32 -4.82
CA LEU A 37 -15.40 -8.46 -3.42
C LEU A 37 -13.89 -8.67 -3.26
N ILE A 38 -13.31 -9.50 -4.14
CA ILE A 38 -11.86 -9.72 -4.16
C ILE A 38 -11.16 -8.38 -4.40
N VAL A 39 -11.50 -7.66 -5.49
CA VAL A 39 -10.89 -6.36 -5.82
C VAL A 39 -11.03 -5.35 -4.67
N LYS A 40 -12.22 -5.24 -4.07
CA LYS A 40 -12.44 -4.33 -2.93
C LYS A 40 -11.59 -4.69 -1.72
N SER A 41 -11.34 -5.98 -1.47
CA SER A 41 -10.46 -6.40 -0.38
C SER A 41 -9.01 -5.97 -0.60
N PHE A 42 -8.51 -6.06 -1.83
CA PHE A 42 -7.18 -5.57 -2.18
C PHE A 42 -7.06 -4.05 -1.95
N VAL A 43 -8.01 -3.28 -2.46
CA VAL A 43 -8.06 -1.82 -2.27
C VAL A 43 -8.13 -1.46 -0.77
N ALA A 44 -9.00 -2.13 0.00
CA ALA A 44 -9.12 -1.89 1.43
C ALA A 44 -7.82 -2.17 2.22
N CYS A 45 -6.96 -3.06 1.70
CA CYS A 45 -5.64 -3.37 2.24
C CYS A 45 -4.51 -2.49 1.66
N GLY A 46 -4.84 -1.47 0.84
CA GLY A 46 -3.84 -0.59 0.22
C GLY A 46 -3.12 -1.22 -0.98
N MET A 47 -3.63 -2.33 -1.51
CA MET A 47 -3.10 -2.97 -2.71
C MET A 47 -3.94 -2.53 -3.91
N THR A 48 -3.48 -1.49 -4.61
CA THR A 48 -4.15 -0.95 -5.80
C THR A 48 -3.12 -0.42 -6.80
N ASN A 49 -3.49 -0.38 -8.08
CA ASN A 49 -2.70 0.25 -9.14
C ASN A 49 -3.09 1.73 -9.33
N ASP A 50 -3.94 2.26 -8.48
CA ASP A 50 -4.33 3.67 -8.52
C ASP A 50 -3.18 4.55 -7.99
N THR A 51 -2.50 5.21 -8.92
CA THR A 51 -1.40 6.13 -8.64
C THR A 51 -1.89 7.53 -8.28
N ASP A 52 -3.14 7.86 -8.63
CA ASP A 52 -3.71 9.19 -8.42
C ASP A 52 -4.34 9.34 -7.02
N GLY A 53 -4.47 8.25 -6.26
CA GLY A 53 -5.03 8.25 -4.91
C GLY A 53 -6.56 8.34 -4.82
N LYS A 54 -7.27 8.15 -5.93
CA LYS A 54 -8.74 8.12 -6.01
C LYS A 54 -9.39 7.03 -5.14
N LEU A 55 -8.64 6.00 -4.77
CA LEU A 55 -9.08 4.87 -3.95
C LEU A 55 -8.50 4.89 -2.53
N ASP A 56 -7.71 5.90 -2.16
CA ASP A 56 -7.04 5.94 -0.85
C ASP A 56 -8.06 6.03 0.30
N ASP A 57 -9.23 6.65 0.07
CA ASP A 57 -10.32 6.77 1.05
C ASP A 57 -10.97 5.41 1.38
N GLN A 58 -10.76 4.41 0.53
CA GLN A 58 -11.28 3.05 0.72
C GLN A 58 -10.36 2.18 1.58
N ILE A 59 -9.11 2.60 1.80
CA ILE A 59 -8.13 1.90 2.63
C ILE A 59 -8.64 1.84 4.08
N HIS A 60 -8.77 0.63 4.61
CA HIS A 60 -9.51 0.38 5.84
C HIS A 60 -8.88 1.06 7.07
N VAL A 61 -7.55 1.08 7.13
CA VAL A 61 -6.82 1.67 8.26
C VAL A 61 -6.91 3.20 8.32
N PHE A 62 -7.27 3.87 7.23
CA PHE A 62 -7.39 5.33 7.14
C PHE A 62 -8.80 5.85 7.43
N LYS A 63 -9.78 4.96 7.61
CA LYS A 63 -11.15 5.35 7.94
C LYS A 63 -11.19 6.05 9.31
N PRO A 64 -12.23 6.85 9.61
CA PRO A 64 -12.32 7.59 10.88
C PRO A 64 -12.19 6.73 12.15
N ALA A 65 -12.63 5.47 12.10
CA ALA A 65 -12.49 4.49 13.18
C ALA A 65 -11.36 3.47 12.94
N GLY A 66 -10.50 3.71 11.95
CA GLY A 66 -9.37 2.88 11.59
C GLY A 66 -8.19 3.07 12.54
N ALA A 67 -7.18 2.22 12.39
CA ALA A 67 -5.96 2.26 13.21
C ALA A 67 -5.13 3.53 13.01
N ILE A 68 -5.28 4.22 11.86
CA ILE A 68 -4.53 5.42 11.49
C ILE A 68 -5.52 6.49 10.98
N PRO A 69 -6.28 7.16 11.85
CA PRO A 69 -7.36 8.07 11.44
C PRO A 69 -6.90 9.25 10.55
N ASN A 70 -5.64 9.69 10.67
CA ASN A 70 -5.04 10.75 9.84
C ASN A 70 -4.23 10.20 8.66
N GLY A 71 -4.31 8.90 8.39
CA GLY A 71 -3.42 8.23 7.43
C GLY A 71 -3.60 8.69 5.99
N LEU A 72 -4.82 9.09 5.60
CA LEU A 72 -5.08 9.67 4.28
C LEU A 72 -4.29 10.97 4.06
N THR A 73 -4.32 11.88 5.04
CA THR A 73 -3.56 13.14 4.99
C THR A 73 -2.06 12.89 4.94
N LEU A 74 -1.56 11.93 5.73
CA LEU A 74 -0.14 11.57 5.74
C LEU A 74 0.32 11.00 4.40
N LEU A 75 -0.51 10.14 3.77
CA LEU A 75 -0.21 9.56 2.46
C LEU A 75 -0.18 10.63 1.37
N GLN A 76 -1.15 11.54 1.37
CA GLN A 76 -1.20 12.67 0.44
C GLN A 76 0.00 13.59 0.59
N HIS A 77 0.38 13.93 1.82
CA HIS A 77 1.57 14.74 2.10
C HIS A 77 2.82 14.09 1.51
N ARG A 78 3.03 12.79 1.78
CA ARG A 78 4.20 12.07 1.28
C ARG A 78 4.28 12.06 -0.24
N ARG A 79 3.15 11.86 -0.94
CA ARG A 79 3.12 11.90 -2.41
C ARG A 79 3.46 13.29 -2.95
N ASN A 80 2.94 14.34 -2.32
CA ASN A 80 3.23 15.72 -2.72
C ASN A 80 4.72 16.05 -2.53
N GLU A 81 5.30 15.66 -1.39
CA GLU A 81 6.74 15.84 -1.14
C GLU A 81 7.58 15.11 -2.18
N THR A 82 7.25 13.85 -2.52
CA THR A 82 7.96 13.11 -3.56
C THR A 82 7.81 13.76 -4.94
N ALA A 83 6.63 14.24 -5.31
CA ALA A 83 6.42 14.96 -6.56
C ALA A 83 7.23 16.27 -6.62
N LEU A 84 7.36 16.99 -5.49
CA LEU A 84 8.21 18.16 -5.39
C LEU A 84 9.70 17.81 -5.52
N GLU A 85 10.15 16.73 -4.88
CA GLU A 85 11.53 16.24 -4.98
C GLU A 85 11.88 15.86 -6.43
N GLU A 86 10.97 15.18 -7.14
CA GLU A 86 11.13 14.82 -8.56
C GLU A 86 11.22 16.06 -9.46
N LEU A 87 10.33 17.04 -9.27
CA LEU A 87 10.40 18.32 -10.00
C LEU A 87 11.70 19.08 -9.70
N ASN A 88 12.18 19.05 -8.46
CA ASN A 88 13.42 19.74 -8.09
C ASN A 88 14.67 19.10 -8.72
N PHE A 89 14.63 17.80 -9.02
CA PHE A 89 15.69 17.11 -9.77
C PHE A 89 15.64 17.40 -11.28
N GLU A 90 14.44 17.62 -11.84
CA GLU A 90 14.29 17.99 -13.25
C GLU A 90 14.62 19.47 -13.53
N VAL A 91 14.56 20.34 -12.51
CA VAL A 91 14.84 21.78 -12.59
C VAL A 91 16.32 22.10 -12.28
N ASP A 92 17.23 21.13 -12.40
CA ASP A 92 18.69 21.37 -12.42
C ASP A 92 19.13 22.02 -13.77
N VAL A 93 18.42 23.08 -14.17
CA VAL A 93 18.82 23.97 -15.26
C VAL A 93 19.87 24.91 -14.67
N GLU A 94 21.12 24.69 -15.07
CA GLU A 94 22.33 25.48 -14.74
C GLU A 94 22.03 26.81 -14.02
N GLU A 95 22.32 26.85 -12.71
CA GLU A 95 22.23 28.02 -11.85
C GLU A 95 23.02 29.19 -12.45
N TYR A 96 22.32 30.16 -13.05
CA TYR A 96 22.88 31.50 -13.21
C TYR A 96 22.84 32.18 -11.84
N ASP A 97 24.01 32.27 -11.23
CA ASP A 97 24.34 33.08 -10.05
C ASP A 97 23.71 34.48 -10.16
N SER A 98 22.74 34.80 -9.29
CA SER A 98 22.61 36.11 -8.62
C SER A 98 21.36 36.18 -7.73
N ASP A 99 21.56 35.94 -6.44
CA ASP A 99 20.95 36.65 -5.31
C ASP A 99 19.41 36.78 -5.26
N PHE A 100 18.75 35.83 -4.58
CA PHE A 100 17.43 36.10 -4.00
C PHE A 100 17.37 35.61 -2.55
N SER A 101 17.64 36.53 -1.63
CA SER A 101 17.41 36.34 -0.19
C SER A 101 15.90 36.32 0.09
N ILE A 102 15.34 35.16 0.48
CA ILE A 102 13.95 35.08 0.99
C ILE A 102 13.99 35.28 2.50
N GLU A 103 13.58 36.46 2.98
CA GLU A 103 13.26 36.68 4.39
C GLU A 103 11.93 36.01 4.74
N LEU A 104 11.97 35.06 5.68
CA LEU A 104 10.80 34.37 6.20
C LEU A 104 10.20 35.18 7.37
N ASN A 105 9.31 36.15 7.08
CA ASN A 105 8.48 36.77 8.12
C ASN A 105 7.23 35.91 8.36
N ILE A 106 7.29 35.08 9.40
CA ILE A 106 6.11 34.43 9.98
C ILE A 106 5.52 35.40 11.00
N ASP A 107 4.48 36.14 10.60
CA ASP A 107 3.61 36.83 11.55
C ASP A 107 2.66 35.80 12.19
N LEU A 108 3.07 35.26 13.34
CA LEU A 108 2.20 34.52 14.25
C LEU A 108 1.41 35.54 15.08
N ASN A 109 0.14 35.74 14.73
CA ASN A 109 -0.81 36.50 15.53
C ASN A 109 -1.85 35.54 16.14
N ILE A 110 -1.60 35.09 17.37
CA ILE A 110 -2.62 34.70 18.36
C ILE A 110 -2.38 35.58 19.59
#